data_AF-R6WD36-F1
#
_entry.id   AF-R6WD36-F1
#
_cell.length_a   1.000
_cell.length_b   1.000
_cell.length_c   1.000
_cell.angle_alpha   90.00
_cell.angle_beta   90.00
_cell.angle_gamma   90.00
#
_symmetry.space_group_name_H-M   'P 1'
#
loop_
_entity.id
_entity.type
_entity.pdbx_description
1 polymer ?
#
loop_
_entity_poly.entity_id
_entity_poly.type
_entity_poly.pdbx_seq_one_letter_code
_entity_poly.pdbx_strand_id
1 'polypeptide(L)'
;MNDSSYYKDFSFDSKIEEAEDVEKAQGNMMGVGIGVVLILALIGILNYVNTMTGNIQSRQTELAILESVGMTEKQMRRMLMIEGLLFAGISLFLTATIGTAVTYYLYQSMNYRGVPFMIPIFPVFIMAVIVVVVCVAVPLIVERLIGRKKSVVERIRVVE
;
A
#
# COMPACT_ATOMS: atom_id res chain seq x y z
N MET A 1 27.27 -54.27 -23.49
CA MET A 1 26.03 -53.80 -22.83
C MET A 1 26.38 -52.55 -22.04
N ASN A 2 26.40 -51.39 -22.71
CA ASN A 2 26.75 -50.11 -22.10
C ASN A 2 25.88 -49.00 -22.71
N ASP A 3 24.59 -48.99 -22.37
CA ASP A 3 23.62 -48.00 -22.89
C ASP A 3 22.65 -47.54 -21.79
N SER A 4 23.17 -47.10 -20.64
CA SER A 4 22.33 -46.56 -19.54
C SER A 4 22.73 -45.16 -19.05
N SER A 5 23.86 -44.61 -19.48
CA SER A 5 24.32 -43.28 -19.01
C SER A 5 23.64 -42.14 -19.78
N TYR A 6 23.46 -42.30 -21.09
CA TYR A 6 22.93 -41.27 -22.00
C TYR A 6 21.47 -40.86 -21.69
N TYR A 7 20.63 -41.75 -21.17
CA TYR A 7 19.23 -41.43 -20.82
C TYR A 7 19.07 -40.64 -19.52
N LYS A 8 20.02 -40.76 -18.58
CA LYS A 8 19.98 -39.97 -17.35
C LYS A 8 20.38 -38.53 -17.65
N ASP A 9 21.47 -38.29 -18.36
CA ASP A 9 21.91 -36.93 -18.69
C ASP A 9 20.83 -36.14 -19.44
N PHE A 10 20.17 -36.75 -20.43
CA PHE A 10 19.08 -36.09 -21.17
C PHE A 10 17.88 -35.71 -20.28
N SER A 11 17.56 -36.51 -19.24
CA SER A 11 16.50 -36.20 -18.27
C SER A 11 16.92 -35.21 -17.19
N PHE A 12 18.21 -35.15 -16.86
CA PHE A 12 18.73 -34.18 -15.90
C PHE A 12 18.88 -32.82 -16.57
N ASP A 13 19.55 -32.74 -17.71
CA ASP A 13 19.67 -31.50 -18.48
C ASP A 13 18.30 -30.93 -18.85
N SER A 14 17.34 -31.75 -19.30
CA SER A 14 16.00 -31.22 -19.62
C SER A 14 15.26 -30.65 -18.41
N LYS A 15 15.47 -31.21 -17.20
CA LYS A 15 14.84 -30.71 -15.96
C LYS A 15 15.56 -29.48 -15.41
N ILE A 16 16.87 -29.38 -15.62
CA ILE A 16 17.67 -28.23 -15.24
C ILE A 16 17.38 -27.07 -16.20
N GLU A 17 17.29 -27.31 -17.50
CA GLU A 17 16.96 -26.32 -18.53
C GLU A 17 15.50 -25.85 -18.42
N GLU A 18 14.54 -26.74 -18.16
CA GLU A 18 13.15 -26.37 -17.88
C GLU A 18 13.01 -25.59 -16.55
N ALA A 19 13.82 -25.92 -15.53
CA ALA A 19 13.85 -25.13 -14.30
C ALA A 19 14.50 -23.75 -14.52
N GLU A 20 15.54 -23.66 -15.34
CA GLU A 20 16.26 -22.42 -15.65
C GLU A 20 15.40 -21.48 -16.52
N ASP A 21 14.65 -22.02 -17.48
CA ASP A 21 13.69 -21.25 -18.31
C ASP A 21 12.46 -20.81 -17.51
N VAL A 22 11.95 -21.65 -16.60
CA VAL A 22 10.88 -21.26 -15.68
C VAL A 22 11.36 -20.21 -14.67
N GLU A 23 12.60 -20.30 -14.19
CA GLU A 23 13.20 -19.30 -13.29
C GLU A 23 13.44 -17.97 -14.00
N LYS A 24 13.94 -17.97 -15.24
CA LYS A 24 14.10 -16.76 -16.06
C LYS A 24 12.74 -16.13 -16.43
N ALA A 25 11.75 -16.94 -16.80
CA ALA A 25 10.40 -16.46 -17.09
C ALA A 25 9.68 -15.93 -15.83
N GLN A 26 9.82 -16.61 -14.68
CA GLN A 26 9.31 -16.12 -13.40
C GLN A 26 10.01 -14.83 -12.96
N GLY A 27 11.34 -14.75 -13.09
CA GLY A 27 12.11 -13.56 -12.74
C GLY A 27 11.66 -12.33 -13.53
N ASN A 28 11.40 -12.50 -14.83
CA ASN A 28 10.95 -11.41 -15.69
C ASN A 28 9.50 -11.00 -15.40
N MET A 29 8.59 -11.95 -15.15
CA MET A 29 7.20 -11.65 -14.75
C MET A 29 7.12 -11.02 -13.35
N MET A 30 7.90 -11.51 -12.39
CA MET A 30 7.96 -10.96 -11.02
C MET A 30 8.53 -9.55 -11.02
N GLY A 31 9.57 -9.29 -11.82
CA GLY A 31 10.16 -7.95 -11.97
C GLY A 31 9.16 -6.92 -12.51
N VAL A 32 8.42 -7.26 -13.57
CA VAL A 32 7.35 -6.40 -14.11
C VAL A 32 6.24 -6.20 -13.08
N GLY A 33 5.82 -7.27 -12.39
CA GLY A 33 4.79 -7.19 -11.35
C GLY A 33 5.17 -6.24 -10.20
N ILE A 34 6.38 -6.36 -9.69
CA ILE A 34 6.91 -5.46 -8.65
C ILE A 34 6.97 -4.02 -9.16
N GLY A 35 7.44 -3.81 -10.39
CA GLY A 35 7.47 -2.49 -11.01
C GLY A 35 6.09 -1.81 -11.07
N VAL A 36 5.06 -2.56 -11.52
CA VAL A 36 3.69 -2.05 -11.57
C VAL A 36 3.16 -1.74 -10.18
N VAL A 37 3.37 -2.62 -9.20
CA VAL A 37 2.93 -2.41 -7.81
C VAL A 37 3.57 -1.15 -7.22
N LEU A 38 4.85 -0.91 -7.46
CA LEU A 38 5.55 0.29 -6.98
C LEU A 38 4.96 1.57 -7.58
N ILE A 39 4.70 1.58 -8.89
CA ILE A 39 4.09 2.75 -9.56
C ILE A 39 2.69 3.01 -9.01
N LEU A 40 1.87 1.96 -8.87
CA LEU A 40 0.51 2.09 -8.32
C LEU A 40 0.53 2.56 -6.86
N ALA A 41 1.47 2.05 -6.05
CA ALA A 41 1.64 2.50 -4.67
C ALA A 41 2.00 3.99 -4.61
N LEU A 42 2.91 4.47 -5.47
CA LEU A 42 3.27 5.88 -5.54
C LEU A 42 2.08 6.75 -5.93
N ILE A 43 1.33 6.36 -6.97
CA ILE A 43 0.11 7.07 -7.40
C ILE A 43 -0.91 7.11 -6.25
N GLY A 44 -1.12 5.98 -5.57
CA GLY A 44 -2.04 5.88 -4.44
C GLY A 44 -1.66 6.80 -3.28
N ILE A 45 -0.37 6.82 -2.92
CA ILE A 45 0.14 7.71 -1.86
C ILE A 45 -0.04 9.18 -2.25
N LEU A 46 0.29 9.56 -3.49
CA LEU A 46 0.11 10.93 -3.97
C LEU A 46 -1.36 11.35 -3.94
N ASN A 47 -2.26 10.49 -4.40
CA ASN A 47 -3.71 10.75 -4.34
C ASN A 47 -4.17 10.93 -2.89
N TYR A 48 -3.74 10.04 -1.99
CA TYR A 48 -4.09 10.13 -0.58
C TYR A 48 -3.60 11.43 0.06
N VAL A 49 -2.35 11.85 -0.22
CA VAL A 49 -1.80 13.13 0.25
C VAL A 49 -2.61 14.31 -0.28
N ASN A 50 -2.98 14.29 -1.56
CA ASN A 50 -3.78 15.35 -2.18
C ASN A 50 -5.18 15.43 -1.56
N THR A 51 -5.84 14.29 -1.35
CA THR A 51 -7.16 14.23 -0.69
C THR A 51 -7.08 14.73 0.75
N MET A 52 -6.09 14.30 1.53
CA MET A 52 -5.93 14.76 2.91
C MET A 52 -5.65 16.27 2.99
N THR A 53 -4.83 16.78 2.07
CA THR A 53 -4.57 18.23 1.97
C THR A 53 -5.85 18.99 1.65
N GLY A 54 -6.64 18.51 0.69
CA GLY A 54 -7.94 19.09 0.34
C GLY A 54 -8.92 19.09 1.52
N ASN A 55 -9.04 17.96 2.23
CA ASN A 55 -9.90 17.83 3.41
C ASN A 55 -9.51 18.78 4.54
N ILE A 56 -8.20 18.97 4.78
CA ILE A 56 -7.72 19.92 5.79
C ILE A 56 -7.99 21.35 5.34
N GLN A 57 -7.83 21.66 4.05
CA GLN A 57 -8.04 23.00 3.53
C GLN A 57 -9.51 23.42 3.56
N SER A 58 -10.44 22.52 3.23
CA SER A 58 -11.89 22.80 3.30
C SER A 58 -12.37 22.99 4.74
N ARG A 59 -11.80 22.24 5.69
CA ARG A 59 -12.12 22.32 7.13
C ARG A 59 -11.35 23.40 7.87
N GLN A 60 -10.49 24.15 7.18
CA GLN A 60 -9.61 25.11 7.84
C GLN A 60 -10.39 26.22 8.57
N THR A 61 -11.51 26.66 8.01
CA THR A 61 -12.37 27.68 8.63
C THR A 61 -13.02 27.15 9.91
N GLU A 62 -13.52 25.91 9.89
CA GLU A 62 -14.08 25.25 11.08
C GLU A 62 -13.02 25.09 12.19
N LEU A 63 -11.81 24.70 11.81
CA LEU A 63 -10.68 24.53 12.72
C LEU A 63 -10.23 25.86 13.34
N ALA A 64 -10.23 26.95 12.56
CA ALA A 64 -9.91 28.29 13.07
C ALA A 64 -10.97 28.82 14.05
N ILE A 65 -12.25 28.49 13.82
CA ILE A 65 -13.33 28.79 14.76
C ILE A 65 -13.12 28.00 16.06
N LEU A 66 -12.83 26.70 15.97
CA LEU A 66 -12.56 25.85 17.14
C LEU A 66 -11.33 26.32 17.93
N GLU A 67 -10.28 26.74 17.25
CA GLU A 67 -9.09 27.34 17.87
C GLU A 67 -9.45 28.64 18.61
N SER A 68 -10.33 29.47 18.05
CA SER A 68 -10.80 30.71 18.68
C SER A 68 -11.65 30.48 19.94
N VAL A 69 -12.32 29.32 20.05
CA VAL A 69 -13.08 28.89 21.23
C VAL A 69 -12.17 28.16 22.25
N GLY A 70 -10.89 27.94 21.92
CA GLY A 70 -9.88 27.39 22.83
C GLY A 70 -9.45 25.95 22.55
N MET A 71 -9.68 25.41 21.35
CA MET A 71 -9.18 24.10 20.98
C MET A 71 -7.64 24.08 20.97
N THR A 72 -7.06 23.14 21.72
CA THR A 72 -5.60 23.01 21.83
C THR A 72 -5.00 22.28 20.63
N GLU A 73 -3.75 22.58 20.26
CA GLU A 73 -3.02 21.88 19.18
C GLU A 73 -2.97 20.36 19.38
N LYS A 74 -2.95 19.89 20.64
CA LYS A 74 -2.96 18.46 20.97
C LYS A 74 -4.28 17.79 20.58
N GLN A 75 -5.41 18.48 20.73
CA GLN A 75 -6.73 17.98 20.33
C GLN A 75 -6.85 17.90 18.81
N MET A 76 -6.34 18.92 18.09
CA MET A 76 -6.24 18.92 16.64
C MET A 76 -5.47 17.69 16.12
N ARG A 77 -4.27 17.47 16.63
CA ARG A 77 -3.43 16.32 16.25
C ARG A 77 -4.10 14.99 16.53
N ARG A 78 -4.75 14.85 17.69
CA ARG A 78 -5.46 13.63 18.06
C ARG A 78 -6.61 13.34 17.10
N MET A 79 -7.36 14.36 16.69
CA MET A 79 -8.43 14.21 15.70
C MET A 79 -7.88 13.70 14.36
N LEU A 80 -6.82 14.32 13.84
CA LEU A 80 -6.20 13.92 12.57
C LEU A 80 -5.61 12.51 12.62
N MET A 81 -5.01 12.11 13.75
CA MET A 81 -4.53 10.73 13.94
C MET A 81 -5.67 9.71 13.93
N ILE A 82 -6.82 10.03 14.55
CA ILE A 82 -7.98 9.15 14.53
C ILE A 82 -8.54 9.03 13.11
N GLU A 83 -8.61 10.13 12.35
CA GLU A 83 -9.03 10.11 10.96
C GLU A 83 -8.11 9.22 10.11
N GLY A 84 -6.79 9.39 10.23
CA GLY A 84 -5.80 8.54 9.57
C GLY A 84 -5.92 7.05 9.96
N LEU A 85 -6.17 6.76 11.24
CA LEU A 85 -6.35 5.39 11.72
C LEU A 85 -7.65 4.76 11.19
N LEU A 86 -8.74 5.54 11.09
CA LEU A 86 -9.99 5.07 10.49
C LEU A 86 -9.80 4.74 9.01
N PHE A 87 -9.10 5.59 8.26
CA PHE A 87 -8.72 5.31 6.87
C PHE A 87 -7.87 4.04 6.74
N ALA A 88 -6.88 3.86 7.62
CA ALA A 88 -6.05 2.66 7.65
C ALA A 88 -6.88 1.40 7.96
N GLY A 89 -7.77 1.47 8.95
CA GLY A 89 -8.63 0.36 9.33
C GLY A 89 -9.58 -0.05 8.21
N ILE A 90 -10.26 0.92 7.58
CA ILE A 90 -11.20 0.65 6.48
C ILE A 90 -10.45 0.09 5.27
N SER A 91 -9.32 0.67 4.89
CA SER A 91 -8.53 0.20 3.74
C SER A 91 -7.99 -1.21 3.95
N LEU A 92 -7.47 -1.52 5.15
CA LEU A 92 -7.01 -2.87 5.48
C LEU A 92 -8.15 -3.87 5.49
N PHE A 93 -9.30 -3.52 6.07
CA PHE A 93 -10.47 -4.40 6.10
C PHE A 93 -10.96 -4.71 4.68
N LEU A 94 -11.06 -3.68 3.84
CA LEU A 94 -11.52 -3.82 2.46
C LEU A 94 -10.52 -4.64 1.61
N THR A 95 -9.22 -4.37 1.77
CA THR A 95 -8.14 -5.09 1.07
C THR A 95 -8.06 -6.54 1.53
N ALA A 96 -8.18 -6.82 2.84
CA ALA A 96 -8.18 -8.17 3.37
C ALA A 96 -9.39 -8.97 2.85
N THR A 97 -10.56 -8.35 2.74
CA THR A 97 -11.78 -9.03 2.29
C THR A 97 -11.76 -9.24 0.77
N ILE A 98 -11.69 -8.15 0.01
CA ILE A 98 -11.78 -8.17 -1.46
C ILE A 98 -10.50 -8.76 -2.06
N GLY A 99 -9.33 -8.35 -1.55
CA GLY A 99 -8.04 -8.83 -2.05
C GLY A 99 -7.87 -10.33 -1.86
N THR A 100 -8.23 -10.87 -0.69
CA THR A 100 -8.19 -12.33 -0.47
C THR A 100 -9.20 -13.06 -1.36
N ALA A 101 -10.42 -12.53 -1.51
CA ALA A 101 -11.42 -13.14 -2.39
C ALA A 101 -10.93 -13.21 -3.86
N VAL A 102 -10.43 -12.11 -4.41
CA VAL A 102 -9.89 -12.06 -5.78
C VAL A 102 -8.70 -13.00 -5.93
N THR A 103 -7.78 -12.98 -4.97
CA THR A 103 -6.59 -13.86 -4.98
C THR A 103 -7.00 -15.33 -4.95
N TYR A 104 -7.99 -15.68 -4.13
CA TYR A 104 -8.52 -17.04 -4.06
C TYR A 104 -9.17 -17.49 -5.37
N TYR A 105 -9.99 -16.65 -6.00
CA TYR A 105 -10.62 -16.97 -7.29
C TYR A 105 -9.58 -17.15 -8.41
N LEU A 106 -8.60 -16.27 -8.50
CA LEU A 106 -7.50 -16.39 -9.47
C LEU A 106 -6.69 -17.66 -9.23
N TYR A 107 -6.37 -17.95 -7.97
CA TYR A 107 -5.64 -19.16 -7.59
C TYR A 107 -6.43 -20.42 -7.99
N GLN A 108 -7.72 -20.49 -7.68
CA GLN A 108 -8.56 -21.64 -8.02
C GLN A 108 -8.65 -21.86 -9.54
N SER A 109 -8.70 -20.79 -10.34
CA SER A 109 -8.71 -20.88 -11.80
C SER A 109 -7.40 -21.42 -12.39
N MET A 110 -6.26 -21.21 -11.72
CA MET A 110 -4.94 -21.62 -12.19
C MET A 110 -4.46 -22.94 -11.55
N ASN A 111 -5.08 -23.37 -10.44
CA ASN A 111 -4.64 -24.50 -9.66
C ASN A 111 -5.13 -25.84 -10.23
N TYR A 112 -4.56 -26.25 -11.36
CA TYR A 112 -4.81 -27.58 -11.97
C TYR A 112 -4.19 -28.74 -11.17
N ARG A 113 -3.25 -28.46 -10.23
CA ARG A 113 -2.46 -29.46 -9.48
C ARG A 113 -2.90 -29.66 -8.02
N GLY A 114 -3.98 -29.01 -7.57
CA GLY A 114 -4.58 -29.25 -6.25
C GLY A 114 -3.71 -28.81 -5.06
N VAL A 115 -2.78 -27.87 -5.25
CA VAL A 115 -1.89 -27.38 -4.18
C VAL A 115 -2.71 -26.52 -3.20
N PRO A 116 -2.54 -26.66 -1.87
CA PRO A 116 -3.28 -25.86 -0.90
C PRO A 116 -2.85 -24.39 -0.95
N PHE A 117 -3.83 -23.48 -0.83
CA PHE A 117 -3.58 -22.04 -0.77
C PHE A 117 -2.98 -21.66 0.59
N MET A 118 -1.76 -21.11 0.58
CA MET A 118 -1.06 -20.68 1.79
C MET A 118 -0.81 -19.18 1.74
N ILE A 119 -1.38 -18.43 2.69
CA ILE A 119 -1.11 -17.00 2.83
C ILE A 119 0.10 -16.83 3.74
N PRO A 120 1.19 -16.17 3.27
CA PRO A 120 2.32 -15.88 4.13
C PRO A 120 1.96 -14.73 5.09
N ILE A 121 1.69 -15.07 6.35
CA ILE A 121 1.24 -14.11 7.38
C ILE A 121 2.28 -13.02 7.71
N PHE A 122 3.57 -13.35 7.67
CA PHE A 122 4.66 -12.42 8.02
C PHE A 122 4.74 -11.23 7.04
N PRO A 123 4.84 -11.43 5.71
CA PRO A 123 4.80 -10.33 4.74
C PRO A 123 3.53 -9.49 4.80
N VAL A 124 2.37 -10.13 4.97
CA VAL A 124 1.08 -9.44 5.08
C VAL A 124 1.06 -8.52 6.30
N PHE A 125 1.57 -9.00 7.44
CA PHE A 125 1.67 -8.19 8.65
C PHE A 125 2.59 -6.98 8.46
N ILE A 126 3.77 -7.17 7.84
CA ILE A 126 4.69 -6.08 7.53
C ILE A 126 4.03 -5.02 6.65
N MET A 127 3.32 -5.44 5.60
CA MET A 127 2.60 -4.52 4.71
C MET A 127 1.47 -3.79 5.43
N ALA A 128 0.72 -4.46 6.30
CA ALA A 128 -0.32 -3.83 7.09
C ALA A 128 0.25 -2.74 8.01
N VAL A 129 1.40 -3.00 8.65
CA VAL A 129 2.10 -2.01 9.47
C VAL A 129 2.55 -0.82 8.62
N ILE A 130 3.10 -1.05 7.43
CA ILE A 130 3.52 0.03 6.51
C ILE A 130 2.32 0.92 6.14
N VAL A 131 1.18 0.34 5.80
CA VAL A 131 -0.05 1.09 5.46
C VAL A 131 -0.49 1.95 6.63
N VAL A 132 -0.54 1.40 7.84
CA VAL A 132 -0.90 2.17 9.06
C VAL A 132 0.08 3.32 9.28
N VAL A 133 1.39 3.07 9.15
CA VAL A 133 2.41 4.11 9.31
C VAL A 133 2.23 5.23 8.29
N VAL A 134 1.98 4.90 7.02
CA VAL A 134 1.75 5.89 5.95
C VAL A 134 0.48 6.71 6.23
N CYS A 135 -0.64 6.04 6.56
CA CYS A 135 -1.91 6.70 6.84
C CYS A 135 -1.88 7.60 8.08
N VAL A 136 -1.02 7.32 9.06
CA VAL A 136 -0.84 8.20 10.24
C VAL A 136 0.21 9.29 9.97
N ALA A 137 1.28 8.97 9.25
CA ALA A 137 2.35 9.92 8.95
C ALA A 137 1.89 11.04 8.03
N VAL A 138 1.09 10.74 7.00
CA VAL A 138 0.64 11.73 6.01
C VAL A 138 -0.15 12.88 6.66
N PRO A 139 -1.22 12.66 7.44
CA PRO A 139 -1.94 13.73 8.13
C PRO A 139 -1.03 14.62 9.00
N LEU A 140 -0.10 14.00 9.73
CA LEU A 140 0.85 14.72 10.60
C LEU A 140 1.84 15.56 9.80
N ILE A 141 2.32 15.05 8.66
CA ILE A 141 3.22 15.80 7.77
C ILE A 141 2.46 16.97 7.14
N VAL A 142 1.25 16.73 6.63
CA VAL A 142 0.43 17.77 6.00
C VAL A 142 0.09 18.87 7.01
N GLU A 143 -0.30 18.54 8.24
CA GLU A 143 -0.51 19.51 9.32
C GLU A 143 0.74 20.36 9.57
N ARG A 144 1.92 19.74 9.71
CA ARG A 144 3.17 20.47 9.92
C ARG A 144 3.54 21.37 8.75
N LEU A 145 3.32 20.92 7.52
CA LEU A 145 3.62 21.71 6.32
C LEU A 145 2.68 22.91 6.19
N ILE A 146 1.39 22.73 6.45
CA ILE A 146 0.40 23.81 6.43
C ILE A 146 0.64 24.78 7.60
N GLY A 147 0.92 24.28 8.80
CA GLY A 147 1.25 25.07 9.98
C GLY A 147 2.52 25.90 9.82
N ARG A 148 3.53 25.40 9.07
CA ARG A 148 4.76 26.15 8.74
C ARG A 148 4.57 27.17 7.62
N LYS A 149 3.68 26.93 6.66
CA LYS A 149 3.48 27.82 5.51
C LYS A 149 2.45 28.92 5.75
N LYS A 150 1.52 28.77 6.69
CA LYS A 150 0.45 29.75 6.89
C LYS A 150 0.78 30.71 8.02
N SER A 151 1.50 31.79 7.68
CA SER A 151 1.35 33.02 8.45
C SER A 151 -0.15 33.38 8.46
N VAL A 152 -0.65 33.84 9.61
CA VAL A 152 -2.06 34.21 9.82
C VAL A 152 -2.57 35.18 8.72
N VAL A 153 -1.66 35.95 8.13
CA VAL A 153 -1.91 36.96 7.09
C VAL A 153 -2.39 36.35 5.77
N GLU A 154 -1.94 35.15 5.39
CA GLU A 154 -2.34 34.53 4.11
C GLU A 154 -3.73 33.89 4.18
N ARG A 155 -4.23 33.62 5.41
CA ARG A 155 -5.60 33.13 5.62
C ARG A 155 -6.66 34.20 5.40
N ILE A 156 -6.30 35.49 5.54
CA ILE A 156 -7.22 36.62 5.38
C ILE A 156 -7.27 37.06 3.90
N ARG A 157 -6.16 36.96 3.17
CA ARG A 157 -6.07 37.40 1.77
C ARG A 157 -6.81 36.51 0.75
N VAL A 158 -7.27 35.32 1.15
CA VAL A 158 -8.05 34.41 0.29
C VAL A 158 -9.55 34.69 0.37
N VAL A 159 -9.99 35.49 1.35
CA VAL A 159 -11.40 35.84 1.56
C VAL A 159 -11.76 37.20 0.89
N GLU A 160 -10.76 37.91 0.37
CA GLU A 160 -10.92 39.10 -0.48
C GLU A 160 -10.77 38.71 -1.95
#